data_AF-A0A150JB02-F1
#
_entry.id   AF-A0A150JB02-F1
#
_cell.length_a   1.000
_cell.length_b   1.000
_cell.length_c   1.000
_cell.angle_alpha   90.00
_cell.angle_beta   90.00
_cell.angle_gamma   90.00
#
_symmetry.space_group_name_H-M   'P 1'
#
loop_
_entity.id
_entity.type
_entity.pdbx_description
1 polymer ?
#
loop_
_entity_poly.entity_id
_entity_poly.type
_entity_poly.pdbx_seq_one_letter_code
_entity_poly.pdbx_strand_id
1 'polypeptide(L)'
;MSIKKTDANSYHTGKISKGCKLCIKGRKSVLFVTGVCNVNCYYCPLSEEKKGRDFSYINERKIEGNQDILEELKACSSKGISLTGGDPLLRINRCLEYSKLIKDNYNSAHIHLYTGTTDKSVLNLKKLEGYVDEVRFHVKNADEIQKLDAFLDMNFIFGIEIPAIPGDFERIKKIIQAAEKTHLSFVNLNEFEYTDTNWDNLCERGFEFDSDTSMIKGSKELSLELIETFEDSNIPIHFCPSVLKDAIQLRRRWEIRARNTKKYYEEIEDCLIVKGVLEGDTEEIVEYLINKINISKRMYEIEDDKVYTHWAIAEEISEDTNFSRKIKIGIIKEYPIYKRLVAEYIPL
;
A
#
# COMPACT_ATOMS: atom_id res chain seq x y z
N MET A 1 -9.06 -28.75 1.20
CA MET A 1 -9.76 -27.55 0.69
C MET A 1 -9.17 -27.17 -0.67
N SER A 2 -9.95 -27.17 -1.77
CA SER A 2 -9.41 -26.91 -3.12
C SER A 2 -8.56 -25.63 -3.19
N ILE A 3 -7.36 -25.73 -3.77
CA ILE A 3 -6.49 -24.58 -4.06
C ILE A 3 -7.15 -23.68 -5.11
N LYS A 4 -7.17 -22.36 -4.86
CA LYS A 4 -7.76 -21.36 -5.76
C LYS A 4 -6.77 -20.25 -6.06
N LYS A 5 -6.82 -19.77 -7.30
CA LYS A 5 -6.06 -18.61 -7.78
C LYS A 5 -6.97 -17.38 -7.85
N THR A 6 -6.49 -16.23 -7.37
CA THR A 6 -7.21 -14.95 -7.47
C THR A 6 -6.88 -14.23 -8.78
N ASP A 7 -7.65 -13.17 -9.09
CA ASP A 7 -7.36 -12.22 -10.16
C ASP A 7 -6.07 -11.42 -9.92
N ALA A 8 -5.49 -11.52 -8.72
CA ALA A 8 -4.24 -10.89 -8.34
C ALA A 8 -3.03 -11.83 -8.33
N ASN A 9 -3.12 -12.97 -9.05
CA ASN A 9 -2.08 -14.00 -9.13
C ASN A 9 -1.67 -14.62 -7.77
N SER A 10 -2.50 -14.45 -6.75
CA SER A 10 -2.30 -15.03 -5.42
C SER A 10 -2.98 -16.39 -5.32
N TYR A 11 -2.49 -17.27 -4.44
CA TYR A 11 -2.99 -18.64 -4.29
C TYR A 11 -3.49 -18.86 -2.88
N HIS A 12 -4.59 -19.57 -2.69
CA HIS A 12 -5.10 -19.83 -1.35
C HIS A 12 -5.90 -21.11 -1.23
N THR A 13 -5.93 -21.65 0.00
CA THR A 13 -6.95 -22.60 0.45
C THR A 13 -8.07 -21.85 1.17
N GLY A 14 -9.27 -22.42 1.20
CA GLY A 14 -10.38 -21.87 1.98
C GLY A 14 -10.76 -20.42 1.65
N LYS A 15 -11.08 -19.64 2.69
CA LYS A 15 -11.48 -18.23 2.59
C LYS A 15 -10.30 -17.32 2.94
N ILE A 16 -9.93 -16.42 2.02
CA ILE A 16 -8.98 -15.33 2.32
C ILE A 16 -9.59 -14.29 3.28
N SER A 17 -8.75 -13.67 4.09
CA SER A 17 -9.16 -12.65 5.08
C SER A 17 -9.80 -11.42 4.43
N LYS A 18 -10.61 -10.69 5.21
CA LYS A 18 -11.26 -9.46 4.72
C LYS A 18 -10.22 -8.41 4.35
N GLY A 19 -9.14 -8.31 5.12
CA GLY A 19 -7.99 -7.46 4.78
C GLY A 19 -7.39 -7.78 3.41
N CYS A 20 -7.17 -9.07 3.09
CA CYS A 20 -6.62 -9.50 1.79
C CYS A 20 -7.58 -9.22 0.62
N LYS A 21 -8.90 -9.43 0.80
CA LYS A 21 -9.92 -9.09 -0.21
C LYS A 21 -9.92 -7.60 -0.55
N LEU A 22 -9.76 -6.73 0.44
CA LEU A 22 -9.71 -5.28 0.25
C LEU A 22 -8.41 -4.83 -0.41
N CYS A 23 -7.31 -5.51 -0.07
CA CYS A 23 -6.00 -5.33 -0.71
C CYS A 23 -6.09 -5.57 -2.22
N ILE A 24 -6.58 -6.74 -2.61
CA ILE A 24 -6.79 -7.12 -4.03
C ILE A 24 -7.64 -6.08 -4.76
N LYS A 25 -8.70 -5.57 -4.13
CA LYS A 25 -9.60 -4.57 -4.74
C LYS A 25 -9.02 -3.15 -4.84
N GLY A 26 -7.79 -2.90 -4.36
CA GLY A 26 -7.21 -1.54 -4.29
C GLY A 26 -7.93 -0.61 -3.31
N ARG A 27 -8.70 -1.16 -2.36
CA ARG A 27 -9.51 -0.38 -1.38
C ARG A 27 -8.84 -0.29 0.00
N LYS A 28 -7.55 -0.60 0.07
CA LYS A 28 -6.76 -0.62 1.30
C LYS A 28 -5.72 0.50 1.30
N SER A 29 -5.84 1.43 2.25
CA SER A 29 -4.77 2.39 2.55
C SER A 29 -3.78 1.80 3.54
N VAL A 30 -2.52 2.19 3.41
CA VAL A 30 -1.43 1.76 4.28
C VAL A 30 -1.13 2.89 5.26
N LEU A 31 -1.44 2.69 6.54
CA LEU A 31 -1.10 3.61 7.61
C LEU A 31 0.17 3.10 8.29
N PHE A 32 1.31 3.67 7.90
CA PHE A 32 2.59 3.46 8.55
C PHE A 32 2.60 4.21 9.87
N VAL A 33 2.54 3.49 10.99
CA VAL A 33 2.39 4.08 12.34
C VAL A 33 3.73 4.59 12.87
N THR A 34 4.78 3.80 12.67
CA THR A 34 6.14 4.08 13.17
C THR A 34 7.12 3.15 12.46
N GLY A 35 8.38 3.54 12.32
CA GLY A 35 9.47 2.67 11.90
C GLY A 35 10.24 2.02 13.03
N VAL A 36 9.91 2.35 14.28
CA VAL A 36 10.50 1.74 15.48
C VAL A 36 10.05 0.28 15.57
N CYS A 37 10.99 -0.64 15.78
CA CYS A 37 10.73 -2.07 15.88
C CYS A 37 11.77 -2.72 16.80
N ASN A 38 11.38 -3.76 17.54
CA ASN A 38 12.29 -4.53 18.40
C ASN A 38 12.65 -5.92 17.81
N VAL A 39 12.06 -6.30 16.67
CA VAL A 39 12.21 -7.65 16.10
C VAL A 39 13.55 -7.83 15.38
N ASN A 40 14.04 -6.76 14.73
CA ASN A 40 15.33 -6.67 14.02
C ASN A 40 15.59 -7.83 13.04
N CYS A 41 14.63 -8.11 12.15
CA CYS A 41 14.78 -9.13 11.12
C CYS A 41 15.95 -8.79 10.17
N TYR A 42 16.79 -9.79 9.86
CA TYR A 42 17.87 -9.64 8.87
C TYR A 42 17.36 -9.30 7.47
N TYR A 43 16.09 -9.59 7.19
CA TYR A 43 15.39 -9.36 5.92
C TYR A 43 14.45 -8.15 5.94
N CYS A 44 14.53 -7.27 6.95
CA CYS A 44 13.59 -6.14 7.08
C CYS A 44 13.56 -5.27 5.80
N PRO A 45 12.41 -5.13 5.10
CA PRO A 45 12.31 -4.41 3.83
C PRO A 45 12.09 -2.89 4.01
N LEU A 46 12.19 -2.36 5.23
CA LEU A 46 11.95 -0.94 5.47
C LEU A 46 13.12 -0.11 4.93
N SER A 47 12.80 0.87 4.08
CA SER A 47 13.74 1.88 3.57
C SER A 47 14.48 2.61 4.70
N GLU A 48 15.71 3.08 4.43
CA GLU A 48 16.55 3.85 5.38
C GLU A 48 15.84 5.09 5.94
N GLU A 49 14.97 5.72 5.15
CA GLU A 49 14.19 6.89 5.57
C GLU A 49 13.16 6.57 6.66
N LYS A 50 12.71 5.31 6.74
CA LYS A 50 11.64 4.86 7.63
C LYS A 50 12.16 4.01 8.77
N LYS A 51 13.14 3.14 8.52
CA LYS A 51 13.66 2.18 9.48
C LYS A 51 14.19 2.88 10.74
N GLY A 52 13.69 2.47 11.91
CA GLY A 52 14.08 3.05 13.20
C GLY A 52 13.58 4.48 13.46
N ARG A 53 12.85 5.11 12.53
CA ARG A 53 12.36 6.49 12.70
C ARG A 53 10.91 6.51 13.17
N ASP A 54 10.58 7.39 14.11
CA ASP A 54 9.23 7.49 14.68
C ASP A 54 8.36 8.50 13.91
N PHE A 55 8.24 8.31 12.59
CA PHE A 55 7.35 9.08 11.73
C PHE A 55 6.14 8.25 11.29
N SER A 56 5.03 8.93 10.98
CA SER A 56 3.81 8.30 10.49
C SER A 56 3.48 8.76 9.08
N TYR A 57 2.95 7.84 8.27
CA TYR A 57 2.55 8.11 6.89
C TYR A 57 1.20 7.43 6.61
N ILE A 58 0.39 8.04 5.75
CA ILE A 58 -0.77 7.42 5.13
C ILE A 58 -0.48 7.32 3.63
N ASN A 59 -0.35 6.08 3.15
CA ASN A 59 0.27 5.77 1.86
C ASN A 59 1.63 6.47 1.74
N GLU A 60 1.80 7.38 0.78
CA GLU A 60 3.03 8.13 0.53
C GLU A 60 3.06 9.50 1.25
N ARG A 61 1.94 9.94 1.85
CA ARG A 61 1.82 11.25 2.54
C ARG A 61 2.28 11.14 3.99
N LYS A 62 3.26 11.95 4.38
CA LYS A 62 3.65 12.12 5.80
C LYS A 62 2.49 12.74 6.57
N ILE A 63 2.19 12.17 7.74
CA ILE A 63 1.11 12.65 8.61
C ILE A 63 1.69 13.74 9.50
N GLU A 64 1.23 14.97 9.32
CA GLU A 64 1.45 16.13 10.20
C GLU A 64 0.21 16.39 11.08
N GLY A 65 -0.97 15.90 10.67
CA GLY A 65 -2.19 15.96 11.47
C GLY A 65 -3.28 14.96 11.02
N ASN A 66 -4.30 14.80 11.86
CA ASN A 66 -5.38 13.82 11.66
C ASN A 66 -6.16 14.02 10.34
N GLN A 67 -6.24 15.27 9.86
CA GLN A 67 -6.89 15.60 8.59
C GLN A 67 -6.19 14.94 7.38
N ASP A 68 -4.87 14.75 7.43
CA ASP A 68 -4.11 14.10 6.37
C ASP A 68 -4.62 12.67 6.11
N ILE A 69 -4.96 11.96 7.19
CA ILE A 69 -5.51 10.60 7.15
C ILE A 69 -6.87 10.62 6.48
N LEU A 70 -7.78 11.51 6.92
CA LEU A 70 -9.15 11.56 6.42
C LEU A 70 -9.20 11.94 4.93
N GLU A 71 -8.39 12.90 4.51
CA GLU A 71 -8.27 13.32 3.10
C GLU A 71 -7.76 12.17 2.23
N GLU A 72 -6.73 11.46 2.68
CA GLU A 72 -6.15 10.35 1.93
C GLU A 72 -7.12 9.18 1.81
N LEU A 73 -7.85 8.85 2.89
CA LEU A 73 -8.89 7.82 2.87
C LEU A 73 -10.05 8.18 1.93
N LYS A 74 -10.46 9.44 1.91
CA LYS A 74 -11.50 9.94 1.00
C LYS A 74 -11.04 9.84 -0.46
N ALA A 75 -9.85 10.36 -0.74
CA ALA A 75 -9.26 10.36 -2.08
C ALA A 75 -9.08 8.93 -2.63
N CYS A 76 -8.63 7.98 -1.80
CA CYS A 76 -8.52 6.57 -2.20
C CYS A 76 -9.85 5.79 -2.11
N SER A 77 -10.94 6.41 -1.63
CA SER A 77 -12.21 5.72 -1.30
C SER A 77 -11.96 4.42 -0.53
N SER A 78 -11.15 4.54 0.51
CA SER A 78 -10.64 3.40 1.28
C SER A 78 -11.73 2.76 2.11
N LYS A 79 -11.74 1.42 2.10
CA LYS A 79 -12.64 0.57 2.90
C LYS A 79 -11.87 -0.32 3.87
N GLY A 80 -10.55 -0.39 3.72
CA GLY A 80 -9.65 -1.08 4.63
C GLY A 80 -8.41 -0.25 4.93
N ILE A 81 -7.86 -0.43 6.12
CA ILE A 81 -6.64 0.23 6.58
C ILE A 81 -5.73 -0.82 7.21
N SER A 82 -4.44 -0.80 6.85
CA SER A 82 -3.42 -1.50 7.62
C SER A 82 -2.66 -0.55 8.51
N LEU A 83 -2.60 -0.85 9.81
CA LEU A 83 -1.63 -0.29 10.74
C LEU A 83 -0.35 -1.11 10.64
N THR A 84 0.72 -0.52 10.12
CA THR A 84 1.98 -1.22 9.82
C THR A 84 3.20 -0.33 10.09
N GLY A 85 4.39 -0.81 9.72
CA GLY A 85 5.65 -0.09 9.74
C GLY A 85 6.77 -0.98 10.30
N GLY A 86 7.41 -0.51 11.36
CA GLY A 86 8.23 -1.33 12.23
C GLY A 86 7.33 -2.24 13.08
N ASP A 87 7.06 -1.84 14.32
CA ASP A 87 6.06 -2.49 15.16
C ASP A 87 5.05 -1.47 15.71
N PRO A 88 3.84 -1.39 15.13
CA PRO A 88 2.75 -0.55 15.60
C PRO A 88 2.41 -0.68 17.09
N LEU A 89 2.61 -1.85 17.72
CA LEU A 89 2.29 -2.04 19.14
C LEU A 89 3.19 -1.26 20.08
N LEU A 90 4.41 -0.92 19.64
CA LEU A 90 5.29 -0.01 20.39
C LEU A 90 4.75 1.42 20.43
N ARG A 91 3.70 1.73 19.65
CA ARG A 91 2.99 3.01 19.60
C ARG A 91 1.48 2.79 19.71
N ILE A 92 1.06 1.96 20.66
CA ILE A 92 -0.35 1.57 20.77
C ILE A 92 -1.33 2.74 20.97
N ASN A 93 -0.94 3.79 21.71
CA ASN A 93 -1.79 4.97 21.89
C ASN A 93 -2.04 5.68 20.56
N ARG A 94 -1.02 5.72 19.68
CA ARG A 94 -1.15 6.26 18.32
C ARG A 94 -2.03 5.37 17.44
N CYS A 95 -1.87 4.04 17.54
CA CYS A 95 -2.78 3.10 16.89
C CYS A 95 -4.24 3.33 17.30
N LEU A 96 -4.49 3.53 18.59
CA LEU A 96 -5.81 3.79 19.13
C LEU A 96 -6.38 5.12 18.63
N GLU A 97 -5.58 6.19 18.65
CA GLU A 97 -5.97 7.50 18.12
C GLU A 97 -6.39 7.41 16.65
N TYR A 98 -5.53 6.84 15.81
CA TYR A 98 -5.84 6.69 14.38
C TYR A 98 -7.04 5.79 14.13
N SER A 99 -7.15 4.67 14.85
CA SER A 99 -8.29 3.75 14.67
C SER A 99 -9.61 4.38 15.09
N LYS A 100 -9.62 5.15 16.19
CA LYS A 100 -10.79 5.93 16.64
C LYS A 100 -11.20 6.95 15.58
N LEU A 101 -10.27 7.80 15.16
CA LEU A 101 -10.50 8.79 14.11
C LEU A 101 -11.12 8.16 12.86
N ILE A 102 -10.60 7.01 12.43
CA ILE A 102 -11.09 6.31 11.25
C ILE A 102 -12.49 5.75 11.50
N LYS A 103 -12.72 5.05 12.62
CA LYS A 103 -14.03 4.44 12.91
C LYS A 103 -15.12 5.49 13.14
N ASP A 104 -14.79 6.65 13.70
CA ASP A 104 -15.73 7.76 13.91
C ASP A 104 -16.21 8.36 12.58
N ASN A 105 -15.36 8.36 11.54
CA ASN A 105 -15.69 8.90 10.21
C ASN A 105 -16.15 7.81 9.20
N TYR A 106 -15.68 6.58 9.39
CA TYR A 106 -15.87 5.44 8.48
C TYR A 106 -16.11 4.17 9.30
N ASN A 107 -17.25 4.07 9.98
CA ASN A 107 -17.55 2.98 10.92
C ASN A 107 -17.35 1.56 10.38
N SER A 108 -17.57 1.36 9.07
CA SER A 108 -17.53 0.07 8.40
C SER A 108 -16.15 -0.27 7.83
N ALA A 109 -15.20 0.66 7.94
CA ALA A 109 -13.83 0.45 7.51
C ALA A 109 -13.22 -0.71 8.29
N HIS A 110 -12.56 -1.62 7.58
CA HIS A 110 -11.86 -2.75 8.17
C HIS A 110 -10.42 -2.38 8.48
N ILE A 111 -10.06 -2.34 9.75
CA ILE A 111 -8.72 -2.01 10.22
C ILE A 111 -8.03 -3.29 10.65
N HIS A 112 -6.83 -3.55 10.13
CA HIS A 112 -5.98 -4.59 10.69
C HIS A 112 -4.61 -4.06 11.07
N LEU A 113 -4.02 -4.70 12.07
CA LEU A 113 -2.74 -4.33 12.63
C LEU A 113 -1.71 -5.43 12.40
N TYR A 114 -0.52 -5.04 11.97
CA TYR A 114 0.66 -5.90 11.89
C TYR A 114 1.49 -5.78 13.16
N THR A 115 2.03 -6.87 13.66
CA THR A 115 2.93 -6.85 14.83
C THR A 115 3.88 -8.04 14.81
N GLY A 116 5.14 -7.85 15.20
CA GLY A 116 6.05 -8.95 15.52
C GLY A 116 6.24 -9.16 17.01
N THR A 117 5.54 -8.37 17.83
CA THR A 117 5.49 -8.49 19.27
C THR A 117 4.53 -9.61 19.67
N THR A 118 5.07 -10.64 20.31
CA THR A 118 4.36 -11.88 20.72
C THR A 118 4.43 -12.17 22.23
N ASP A 119 4.94 -11.22 23.02
CA ASP A 119 5.13 -11.35 24.46
C ASP A 119 4.01 -10.68 25.29
N LYS A 120 4.23 -10.46 26.59
CA LYS A 120 3.23 -9.85 27.50
C LYS A 120 2.73 -8.47 27.05
N SER A 121 3.47 -7.73 26.23
CA SER A 121 3.02 -6.45 25.72
C SER A 121 1.84 -6.56 24.75
N VAL A 122 1.55 -7.77 24.24
CA VAL A 122 0.30 -8.12 23.53
C VAL A 122 -0.94 -7.87 24.39
N LEU A 123 -0.86 -7.92 25.74
CA LEU A 123 -1.99 -7.55 26.60
C LEU A 123 -2.48 -6.12 26.36
N ASN A 124 -1.60 -5.23 25.90
CA ASN A 124 -2.01 -3.87 25.55
C ASN A 124 -2.97 -3.86 24.35
N LEU A 125 -2.96 -4.87 23.46
CA LEU A 125 -3.87 -4.98 22.31
C LEU A 125 -5.33 -4.80 22.69
N LYS A 126 -5.72 -5.22 23.90
CA LYS A 126 -7.09 -5.07 24.41
C LYS A 126 -7.61 -3.64 24.31
N LYS A 127 -6.72 -2.63 24.38
CA LYS A 127 -7.08 -1.20 24.18
C LYS A 127 -7.65 -0.90 22.79
N LEU A 128 -7.39 -1.75 21.80
CA LEU A 128 -7.82 -1.60 20.41
C LEU A 128 -9.11 -2.35 20.10
N GLU A 129 -9.67 -3.12 21.06
CA GLU A 129 -10.95 -3.82 20.86
C GLU A 129 -12.06 -2.84 20.49
N GLY A 130 -12.88 -3.21 19.50
CA GLY A 130 -13.92 -2.35 18.94
C GLY A 130 -13.43 -1.32 17.91
N TYR A 131 -12.11 -1.11 17.78
CA TYR A 131 -11.53 -0.20 16.79
C TYR A 131 -10.70 -0.90 15.72
N VAL A 132 -9.97 -1.95 16.09
CA VAL A 132 -9.24 -2.83 15.16
C VAL A 132 -10.02 -4.14 15.00
N ASP A 133 -10.13 -4.63 13.77
CA ASP A 133 -10.93 -5.81 13.43
C ASP A 133 -10.08 -7.08 13.34
N GLU A 134 -8.82 -6.96 12.90
CA GLU A 134 -7.95 -8.10 12.59
C GLU A 134 -6.50 -7.81 13.02
N VAL A 135 -5.80 -8.81 13.59
CA VAL A 135 -4.39 -8.69 14.02
C VAL A 135 -3.58 -9.79 13.34
N ARG A 136 -2.50 -9.38 12.68
CA ARG A 136 -1.58 -10.26 11.95
C ARG A 136 -0.25 -10.33 12.68
N PHE A 137 0.08 -11.49 13.21
CA PHE A 137 1.35 -11.73 13.89
C PHE A 137 2.42 -12.21 12.92
N HIS A 138 3.57 -11.55 12.98
CA HIS A 138 4.81 -12.01 12.40
C HIS A 138 5.56 -12.84 13.43
N VAL A 139 5.58 -14.16 13.26
CA VAL A 139 6.24 -15.09 14.19
C VAL A 139 7.51 -15.69 13.62
N LYS A 140 8.47 -16.01 14.49
CA LYS A 140 9.75 -16.64 14.12
C LYS A 140 9.66 -18.16 14.12
N ASN A 141 8.85 -18.76 15.00
CA ASN A 141 8.75 -20.21 15.19
C ASN A 141 7.41 -20.63 15.79
N ALA A 142 7.20 -21.93 15.92
CA ALA A 142 5.98 -22.51 16.48
C ALA A 142 5.79 -22.22 17.99
N ASP A 143 6.86 -22.00 18.75
CA ASP A 143 6.76 -21.70 20.19
C ASP A 143 6.14 -20.32 20.44
N GLU A 144 6.38 -19.37 19.53
CA GLU A 144 5.71 -18.06 19.57
C GLU A 144 4.21 -18.18 19.32
N ILE A 145 3.75 -19.13 18.50
CA ILE A 145 2.32 -19.38 18.28
C ILE A 145 1.63 -19.83 19.56
N GLN A 146 2.24 -20.74 20.32
CA GLN A 146 1.67 -21.23 21.59
C GLN A 146 1.51 -20.12 22.63
N LYS A 147 2.40 -19.11 22.61
CA LYS A 147 2.27 -17.93 23.49
C LYS A 147 1.05 -17.09 23.16
N LEU A 148 0.54 -17.16 21.92
CA LEU A 148 -0.61 -16.38 21.49
C LEU A 148 -1.92 -16.86 22.12
N ASP A 149 -2.02 -18.13 22.54
CA ASP A 149 -3.24 -18.71 23.12
C ASP A 149 -3.79 -17.88 24.29
N ALA A 150 -2.91 -17.26 25.08
CA ALA A 150 -3.28 -16.40 26.20
C ALA A 150 -4.06 -15.12 25.79
N PHE A 151 -4.14 -14.81 24.50
CA PHE A 151 -4.72 -13.57 23.97
C PHE A 151 -5.85 -13.82 22.95
N LEU A 152 -6.06 -15.08 22.53
CA LEU A 152 -7.05 -15.42 21.51
C LEU A 152 -8.51 -15.26 21.99
N ASP A 153 -8.72 -14.99 23.29
CA ASP A 153 -10.02 -14.62 23.86
C ASP A 153 -10.44 -13.17 23.57
N MET A 154 -9.53 -12.34 23.05
CA MET A 154 -9.86 -10.98 22.65
C MET A 154 -10.69 -10.98 21.36
N ASN A 155 -11.54 -9.97 21.19
CA ASN A 155 -12.45 -9.85 20.07
C ASN A 155 -11.78 -9.29 18.81
N PHE A 156 -10.81 -10.04 18.28
CA PHE A 156 -10.14 -9.78 17.01
C PHE A 156 -10.16 -11.02 16.12
N ILE A 157 -10.09 -10.82 14.81
CA ILE A 157 -9.70 -11.88 13.89
C ILE A 157 -8.18 -11.99 13.92
N PHE A 158 -7.66 -13.08 14.46
CA PHE A 158 -6.22 -13.32 14.52
C PHE A 158 -5.73 -14.13 13.33
N GLY A 159 -4.57 -13.75 12.78
CA GLY A 159 -3.91 -14.50 11.72
C GLY A 159 -2.39 -14.39 11.82
N ILE A 160 -1.70 -15.25 11.08
CA ILE A 160 -0.26 -15.20 10.91
C ILE A 160 0.06 -14.55 9.58
N GLU A 161 1.09 -13.72 9.53
CA GLU A 161 1.67 -13.26 8.27
C GLU A 161 3.19 -13.31 8.36
N ILE A 162 3.80 -14.14 7.52
CA ILE A 162 5.25 -14.38 7.51
C ILE A 162 5.77 -14.45 6.07
N PRO A 163 7.04 -14.10 5.83
CA PRO A 163 7.68 -14.31 4.55
C PRO A 163 7.91 -15.81 4.28
N ALA A 164 7.72 -16.21 3.03
CA ALA A 164 8.08 -17.53 2.53
C ALA A 164 9.57 -17.58 2.15
N ILE A 165 10.42 -17.75 3.16
CA ILE A 165 11.88 -17.73 3.00
C ILE A 165 12.35 -19.05 2.36
N PRO A 166 13.00 -19.05 1.19
CA PRO A 166 13.54 -20.27 0.57
C PRO A 166 14.45 -21.05 1.52
N GLY A 167 14.30 -22.37 1.56
CA GLY A 167 15.04 -23.24 2.49
C GLY A 167 14.40 -23.41 3.88
N ASP A 168 13.36 -22.64 4.23
CA ASP A 168 12.70 -22.70 5.55
C ASP A 168 11.45 -23.60 5.60
N PHE A 169 11.27 -24.55 4.69
CA PHE A 169 10.05 -25.37 4.59
C PHE A 169 9.62 -25.99 5.94
N GLU A 170 10.53 -26.69 6.62
CA GLU A 170 10.23 -27.34 7.89
C GLU A 170 9.91 -26.36 9.02
N ARG A 171 10.47 -25.14 8.99
CA ARG A 171 10.14 -24.09 9.97
C ARG A 171 8.73 -23.58 9.75
N ILE A 172 8.38 -23.24 8.50
CA ILE A 172 7.06 -22.70 8.16
C ILE A 172 5.97 -23.75 8.34
N LYS A 173 6.24 -25.00 7.96
CA LYS A 173 5.37 -26.16 8.20
C LYS A 173 5.02 -26.31 9.68
N LYS A 174 6.00 -26.22 10.59
CA LYS A 174 5.76 -26.26 12.04
C LYS A 174 4.91 -25.08 12.52
N ILE A 175 5.09 -23.89 11.96
CA ILE A 175 4.24 -22.72 12.27
C ILE A 175 2.79 -22.98 11.85
N ILE A 176 2.56 -23.48 10.63
CA ILE A 176 1.21 -23.79 10.13
C ILE A 176 0.55 -24.87 11.02
N GLN A 177 1.26 -25.95 11.32
CA GLN A 177 0.76 -27.02 12.21
C GLN A 177 0.43 -26.53 13.63
N ALA A 178 1.21 -25.57 14.15
CA ALA A 178 0.89 -24.94 15.43
C ALA A 178 -0.35 -24.06 15.31
N ALA A 179 -0.46 -23.27 14.23
CA ALA A 179 -1.60 -22.40 14.00
C ALA A 179 -2.92 -23.18 13.85
N GLU A 180 -2.90 -24.34 13.19
CA GLU A 180 -4.05 -25.25 13.08
C GLU A 180 -4.62 -25.72 14.42
N LYS A 181 -3.80 -25.78 15.46
CA LYS A 181 -4.19 -26.24 16.80
C LYS A 181 -4.70 -25.13 17.71
N THR A 182 -4.76 -23.90 17.19
CA THR A 182 -5.12 -22.69 17.93
C THR A 182 -6.39 -22.06 17.34
N HIS A 183 -6.84 -20.92 17.87
CA HIS A 183 -8.00 -20.18 17.34
C HIS A 183 -7.62 -19.15 16.25
N LEU A 184 -6.46 -19.33 15.61
CA LEU A 184 -6.04 -18.52 14.48
C LEU A 184 -6.94 -18.77 13.24
N SER A 185 -7.27 -17.69 12.52
CA SER A 185 -8.23 -17.71 11.42
C SER A 185 -7.61 -17.92 10.04
N PHE A 186 -6.32 -17.64 9.86
CA PHE A 186 -5.60 -17.82 8.59
C PHE A 186 -4.08 -17.73 8.77
N VAL A 187 -3.34 -18.23 7.78
CA VAL A 187 -1.89 -18.00 7.60
C VAL A 187 -1.64 -17.35 6.24
N ASN A 188 -0.99 -16.19 6.24
CA ASN A 188 -0.52 -15.52 5.04
C ASN A 188 0.97 -15.78 4.84
N LEU A 189 1.32 -16.26 3.65
CA LEU A 189 2.69 -16.42 3.18
C LEU A 189 2.99 -15.30 2.20
N ASN A 190 3.83 -14.34 2.58
CA ASN A 190 4.26 -13.29 1.67
C ASN A 190 5.45 -13.78 0.85
N GLU A 191 5.43 -13.51 -0.45
CA GLU A 191 6.61 -13.72 -1.29
C GLU A 191 7.78 -12.90 -0.75
N PHE A 192 8.94 -13.54 -0.73
CA PHE A 192 10.13 -13.02 -0.09
C PHE A 192 10.83 -12.04 -1.03
N GLU A 193 10.93 -10.80 -0.60
CA GLU A 193 11.42 -9.67 -1.40
C GLU A 193 12.73 -9.11 -0.84
N TYR A 194 13.52 -8.51 -1.72
CA TYR A 194 14.68 -7.72 -1.34
C TYR A 194 14.48 -6.23 -1.62
N THR A 195 15.25 -5.42 -0.91
CA THR A 195 15.35 -3.97 -1.05
C THR A 195 16.82 -3.59 -0.87
N ASP A 196 17.19 -2.36 -1.23
CA ASP A 196 18.55 -1.87 -1.02
C ASP A 196 19.04 -2.04 0.43
N THR A 197 18.13 -1.94 1.41
CA THR A 197 18.46 -1.99 2.85
C THR A 197 18.69 -3.39 3.40
N ASN A 198 18.25 -4.44 2.70
CA ASN A 198 18.40 -5.83 3.14
C ASN A 198 19.25 -6.67 2.17
N TRP A 199 19.58 -6.12 1.00
CA TRP A 199 20.34 -6.81 -0.06
C TRP A 199 21.60 -7.48 0.46
N ASP A 200 22.50 -6.74 1.10
CA ASP A 200 23.78 -7.26 1.58
C ASP A 200 23.59 -8.43 2.57
N ASN A 201 22.67 -8.27 3.53
CA ASN A 201 22.37 -9.32 4.52
C ASN A 201 21.83 -10.61 3.87
N LEU A 202 21.03 -10.48 2.81
CA LEU A 202 20.47 -11.60 2.06
C LEU A 202 21.54 -12.25 1.17
N CYS A 203 22.39 -11.45 0.54
CA CYS A 203 23.49 -11.93 -0.30
C CYS A 203 24.50 -12.73 0.51
N GLU A 204 24.89 -12.25 1.70
CA GLU A 204 25.77 -12.98 2.63
C GLU A 204 25.20 -14.33 3.07
N ARG A 205 23.87 -14.50 3.01
CA ARG A 205 23.17 -15.75 3.34
C ARG A 205 22.98 -16.68 2.14
N GLY A 206 23.46 -16.29 0.97
CA GLY A 206 23.41 -17.10 -0.24
C GLY A 206 22.04 -17.15 -0.92
N PHE A 207 21.18 -16.16 -0.67
CA PHE A 207 19.92 -16.08 -1.41
C PHE A 207 20.17 -15.68 -2.88
N GLU A 208 19.35 -16.24 -3.78
CA GLU A 208 19.36 -15.88 -5.19
C GLU A 208 18.25 -14.89 -5.52
N PHE A 209 18.61 -13.86 -6.28
CA PHE A 209 17.74 -12.74 -6.58
C PHE A 209 17.18 -12.84 -8.00
N ASP A 210 15.90 -12.51 -8.15
CA ASP A 210 15.25 -12.26 -9.43
C ASP A 210 15.37 -10.78 -9.78
N SER A 211 16.20 -10.48 -10.78
CA SER A 211 16.48 -9.12 -11.25
C SER A 211 15.26 -8.41 -11.82
N ASP A 212 14.25 -9.15 -12.30
CA ASP A 212 13.10 -8.58 -13.00
C ASP A 212 11.98 -8.20 -12.03
N THR A 213 11.94 -8.84 -10.85
CA THR A 213 10.79 -8.75 -9.93
C THR A 213 11.14 -8.28 -8.52
N SER A 214 12.43 -8.02 -8.22
CA SER A 214 12.93 -7.73 -6.86
C SER A 214 12.65 -8.84 -5.82
N MET A 215 12.42 -10.06 -6.29
CA MET A 215 12.05 -11.21 -5.46
C MET A 215 13.24 -12.13 -5.21
N ILE A 216 13.12 -12.96 -4.17
CA ILE A 216 14.04 -14.07 -3.93
C ILE A 216 13.50 -15.34 -4.60
N LYS A 217 14.34 -15.96 -5.44
CA LYS A 217 14.01 -17.20 -6.16
C LYS A 217 13.69 -18.33 -5.19
N GLY A 218 12.70 -19.16 -5.52
CA GLY A 218 12.28 -20.29 -4.68
C GLY A 218 11.18 -19.95 -3.67
N SER A 219 10.86 -18.66 -3.47
CA SER A 219 9.88 -18.24 -2.46
C SER A 219 8.45 -18.65 -2.83
N LYS A 220 8.11 -18.49 -4.11
CA LYS A 220 6.82 -18.89 -4.66
C LYS A 220 6.67 -20.41 -4.68
N GLU A 221 7.70 -21.12 -5.14
CA GLU A 221 7.74 -22.59 -5.20
C GLU A 221 7.51 -23.18 -3.81
N LEU A 222 8.24 -22.67 -2.82
CA LEU A 222 8.06 -23.04 -1.42
C LEU A 222 6.63 -22.79 -0.92
N SER A 223 6.04 -21.65 -1.27
CA SER A 223 4.69 -21.29 -0.85
C SER A 223 3.64 -22.22 -1.46
N LEU A 224 3.81 -22.60 -2.73
CA LEU A 224 2.92 -23.54 -3.40
C LEU A 224 3.04 -24.94 -2.81
N GLU A 225 4.26 -25.42 -2.54
CA GLU A 225 4.51 -26.69 -1.87
C GLU A 225 3.86 -26.76 -0.49
N LEU A 226 3.94 -25.66 0.29
CA LEU A 226 3.24 -25.56 1.57
C LEU A 226 1.71 -25.56 1.40
N ILE A 227 1.18 -24.80 0.45
CA ILE A 227 -0.26 -24.77 0.16
C ILE A 227 -0.79 -26.17 -0.23
N GLU A 228 -0.04 -26.92 -1.03
CA GLU A 228 -0.36 -28.29 -1.42
C GLU A 228 -0.26 -29.25 -0.24
N THR A 229 0.80 -29.16 0.56
CA THR A 229 1.00 -29.98 1.77
C THR A 229 -0.14 -29.81 2.77
N PHE A 230 -0.67 -28.60 2.88
CA PHE A 230 -1.74 -28.22 3.79
C PHE A 230 -3.07 -27.97 3.07
N GLU A 231 -3.30 -28.61 1.92
CA GLU A 231 -4.53 -28.42 1.16
C GLU A 231 -5.75 -28.72 2.05
N ASP A 232 -5.71 -29.82 2.80
CA ASP A 232 -6.77 -30.29 3.70
C ASP A 232 -6.71 -29.71 5.11
N SER A 233 -5.85 -28.70 5.31
CA SER A 233 -5.80 -27.95 6.55
C SER A 233 -7.13 -27.30 6.89
N ASN A 234 -7.46 -27.22 8.17
CA ASN A 234 -8.61 -26.46 8.67
C ASN A 234 -8.34 -24.96 8.72
N ILE A 235 -7.07 -24.52 8.69
CA ILE A 235 -6.72 -23.10 8.64
C ILE A 235 -6.48 -22.67 7.17
N PRO A 236 -7.21 -21.66 6.67
CA PRO A 236 -6.94 -21.11 5.34
C PRO A 236 -5.51 -20.57 5.23
N ILE A 237 -4.82 -20.95 4.15
CA ILE A 237 -3.49 -20.46 3.81
C ILE A 237 -3.61 -19.59 2.57
N HIS A 238 -2.98 -18.41 2.57
CA HIS A 238 -2.97 -17.48 1.46
C HIS A 238 -1.53 -17.07 1.13
N PHE A 239 -1.06 -17.46 -0.05
CA PHE A 239 0.18 -16.92 -0.61
C PHE A 239 -0.11 -15.59 -1.31
N CYS A 240 0.58 -14.52 -0.88
CA CYS A 240 0.51 -13.18 -1.43
C CYS A 240 1.81 -12.89 -2.22
N PRO A 241 1.75 -12.86 -3.57
CA PRO A 241 2.91 -12.49 -4.38
C PRO A 241 3.22 -11.00 -4.20
N SER A 242 4.48 -10.59 -4.32
CA SER A 242 4.83 -9.18 -4.17
C SER A 242 4.31 -8.34 -5.34
N VAL A 243 4.23 -8.92 -6.54
CA VAL A 243 3.58 -8.31 -7.72
C VAL A 243 2.14 -7.84 -7.41
N LEU A 244 1.45 -8.48 -6.45
CA LEU A 244 0.13 -8.02 -6.00
C LEU A 244 0.19 -6.62 -5.39
N LYS A 245 1.24 -6.29 -4.62
CA LYS A 245 1.40 -4.98 -3.97
C LYS A 245 1.53 -3.87 -5.01
N ASP A 246 2.43 -4.05 -5.98
CA ASP A 246 2.83 -2.96 -6.88
C ASP A 246 2.00 -2.93 -8.16
N ALA A 247 1.84 -4.05 -8.86
CA ALA A 247 1.16 -4.07 -10.15
C ALA A 247 -0.38 -4.00 -10.01
N ILE A 248 -0.91 -4.36 -8.83
CA ILE A 248 -2.36 -4.56 -8.66
C ILE A 248 -2.94 -3.67 -7.57
N GLN A 249 -2.51 -3.80 -6.32
CA GLN A 249 -3.03 -3.02 -5.21
C GLN A 249 -2.74 -1.53 -5.41
N LEU A 250 -1.48 -1.17 -5.66
CA LEU A 250 -1.06 0.22 -5.86
C LEU A 250 -1.74 0.81 -7.09
N ARG A 251 -1.66 0.13 -8.24
CA ARG A 251 -2.31 0.56 -9.49
C ARG A 251 -3.81 0.81 -9.33
N ARG A 252 -4.57 -0.15 -8.78
CA ARG A 252 -6.02 0.00 -8.54
C ARG A 252 -6.31 1.17 -7.59
N ARG A 253 -5.49 1.37 -6.55
CA ARG A 253 -5.63 2.49 -5.62
C ARG A 253 -5.38 3.83 -6.31
N TRP A 254 -4.33 3.91 -7.13
CA TRP A 254 -3.99 5.09 -7.92
C TRP A 254 -5.06 5.44 -8.95
N GLU A 255 -5.65 4.46 -9.64
CA GLU A 255 -6.79 4.70 -10.53
C GLU A 255 -7.98 5.32 -9.80
N ILE A 256 -8.33 4.78 -8.62
CA ILE A 256 -9.44 5.32 -7.81
C ILE A 256 -9.10 6.74 -7.36
N ARG A 257 -7.88 6.96 -6.86
CA ARG A 257 -7.44 8.27 -6.40
C ARG A 257 -7.40 9.30 -7.52
N ALA A 258 -6.88 8.94 -8.70
CA ALA A 258 -6.89 9.79 -9.88
C ALA A 258 -8.32 10.22 -10.22
N ARG A 259 -9.26 9.28 -10.32
CA ARG A 259 -10.67 9.58 -10.62
C ARG A 259 -11.32 10.52 -9.60
N ASN A 260 -10.96 10.38 -8.32
CA ASN A 260 -11.53 11.19 -7.25
C ASN A 260 -10.88 12.55 -7.08
N THR A 261 -9.66 12.74 -7.57
CA THR A 261 -8.87 13.96 -7.33
C THR A 261 -8.62 14.77 -8.59
N LYS A 262 -8.86 14.24 -9.79
CA LYS A 262 -8.68 14.97 -11.04
C LYS A 262 -9.53 16.24 -11.06
N LYS A 263 -8.95 17.31 -11.58
CA LYS A 263 -9.64 18.57 -11.87
C LYS A 263 -10.43 18.42 -13.17
N TYR A 264 -11.30 19.39 -13.44
CA TYR A 264 -12.24 19.31 -14.56
C TYR A 264 -11.55 19.22 -15.93
N TYR A 265 -10.45 19.95 -16.10
CA TYR A 265 -9.64 19.97 -17.32
C TYR A 265 -8.62 18.83 -17.40
N GLU A 266 -8.55 17.95 -16.40
CA GLU A 266 -7.57 16.87 -16.35
C GLU A 266 -8.15 15.55 -16.88
N GLU A 267 -7.31 14.79 -17.59
CA GLU A 267 -7.62 13.44 -18.07
C GLU A 267 -6.80 12.39 -17.30
N ILE A 268 -7.22 11.13 -17.39
CA ILE A 268 -6.50 10.00 -16.80
C ILE A 268 -6.07 9.06 -17.92
N GLU A 269 -4.77 8.87 -18.05
CA GLU A 269 -4.15 7.94 -19.00
C GLU A 269 -3.18 7.04 -18.23
N ASP A 270 -3.32 5.73 -18.35
CA ASP A 270 -2.49 4.73 -17.65
C ASP A 270 -2.28 5.01 -16.14
N CYS A 271 -3.34 5.40 -15.43
CA CYS A 271 -3.33 5.79 -14.02
C CYS A 271 -2.61 7.11 -13.69
N LEU A 272 -2.06 7.83 -14.68
CA LEU A 272 -1.49 9.16 -14.52
C LEU A 272 -2.53 10.24 -14.78
N ILE A 273 -2.35 11.39 -14.16
CA ILE A 273 -3.14 12.60 -14.43
C ILE A 273 -2.45 13.37 -15.54
N VAL A 274 -3.16 13.62 -16.63
CA VAL A 274 -2.64 14.29 -17.83
C VAL A 274 -3.26 15.67 -17.98
N LYS A 275 -2.41 16.68 -18.18
CA LYS A 275 -2.82 18.08 -18.39
C LYS A 275 -1.83 18.82 -19.28
N GLY A 276 -2.31 19.85 -19.97
CA GLY A 276 -1.48 20.81 -20.67
C GLY A 276 -0.88 21.84 -19.70
N VAL A 277 0.33 22.29 -19.98
CA VAL A 277 1.01 23.39 -19.27
C VAL A 277 1.45 24.45 -20.27
N LEU A 278 1.20 25.71 -19.92
CA LEU A 278 1.58 26.89 -20.68
C LEU A 278 2.39 27.79 -19.75
N GLU A 279 3.65 28.06 -20.10
CA GLU A 279 4.55 28.92 -19.32
C GLU A 279 4.88 30.20 -20.11
N GLY A 280 4.62 31.36 -19.51
CA GLY A 280 4.78 32.65 -20.17
C GLY A 280 4.01 33.76 -19.45
N ASP A 281 3.62 34.81 -20.17
CA ASP A 281 2.75 35.85 -19.61
C ASP A 281 1.35 35.28 -19.35
N THR A 282 1.03 35.07 -18.06
CA THR A 282 -0.24 34.46 -17.64
C THR A 282 -1.46 35.29 -18.06
N GLU A 283 -1.35 36.62 -18.13
CA GLU A 283 -2.47 37.47 -18.55
C GLU A 283 -2.74 37.28 -20.04
N GLU A 284 -1.69 37.31 -20.87
CA GLU A 284 -1.79 37.09 -22.32
C GLU A 284 -2.32 35.68 -22.63
N ILE A 285 -1.84 34.66 -21.91
CA ILE A 285 -2.32 33.27 -22.05
C ILE A 285 -3.81 33.17 -21.71
N VAL A 286 -4.25 33.75 -20.59
CA VAL A 286 -5.64 33.68 -20.17
C VAL A 286 -6.57 34.44 -21.13
N GLU A 287 -6.15 35.61 -21.61
CA GLU A 287 -6.89 36.34 -22.64
C GLU A 287 -7.02 35.53 -23.93
N TYR A 288 -5.95 34.85 -24.34
CA TYR A 288 -5.99 33.97 -25.51
C TYR A 288 -6.97 32.80 -25.31
N LEU A 289 -6.91 32.12 -24.16
CA LEU A 289 -7.81 31.02 -23.82
C LEU A 289 -9.29 31.46 -23.81
N ILE A 290 -9.60 32.65 -23.30
CA ILE A 290 -10.97 33.17 -23.21
C ILE A 290 -11.46 33.70 -24.56
N ASN A 291 -10.66 34.50 -25.25
CA ASN A 291 -11.13 35.25 -26.42
C ASN A 291 -10.93 34.50 -27.74
N LYS A 292 -9.91 33.64 -27.85
CA LYS A 292 -9.60 32.88 -29.07
C LYS A 292 -10.13 31.46 -28.99
N ILE A 293 -9.78 30.71 -27.94
CA ILE A 293 -10.23 29.32 -27.77
C ILE A 293 -11.65 29.25 -27.20
N ASN A 294 -12.11 30.30 -26.52
CA ASN A 294 -13.47 30.41 -25.95
C ASN A 294 -13.76 29.33 -24.88
N ILE A 295 -12.81 29.12 -23.95
CA ILE A 295 -12.99 28.18 -22.84
C ILE A 295 -13.45 28.85 -21.55
N SER A 296 -14.19 28.10 -20.73
CA SER A 296 -14.66 28.57 -19.42
C SER A 296 -13.56 28.56 -18.35
N LYS A 297 -13.75 29.31 -17.25
CA LYS A 297 -12.82 29.32 -16.10
C LYS A 297 -12.58 27.95 -15.46
N ARG A 298 -13.46 26.96 -15.66
CA ARG A 298 -13.26 25.59 -15.16
C ARG A 298 -12.28 24.77 -15.99
N MET A 299 -11.98 25.22 -17.21
CA MET A 299 -11.08 24.53 -18.14
C MET A 299 -9.62 24.90 -17.95
N TYR A 300 -9.30 25.84 -17.07
CA TYR A 300 -7.92 26.20 -16.78
C TYR A 300 -7.73 26.64 -15.33
N GLU A 301 -6.49 26.58 -14.87
CA GLU A 301 -6.05 27.07 -13.56
C GLU A 301 -4.73 27.80 -13.72
N ILE A 302 -4.50 28.79 -12.86
CA ILE A 302 -3.25 29.55 -12.80
C ILE A 302 -2.58 29.18 -11.49
N GLU A 303 -1.32 28.77 -11.57
CA GLU A 303 -0.49 28.45 -10.42
C GLU A 303 0.91 29.00 -10.69
N ASP A 304 1.38 29.91 -9.81
CA ASP A 304 2.60 30.68 -10.00
C ASP A 304 2.67 31.37 -11.38
N ASP A 305 3.66 31.01 -12.20
CA ASP A 305 3.93 31.53 -13.54
C ASP A 305 3.40 30.60 -14.66
N LYS A 306 2.50 29.68 -14.32
CA LYS A 306 1.99 28.65 -15.24
C LYS A 306 0.47 28.68 -15.35
N VAL A 307 -0.02 28.37 -16.55
CA VAL A 307 -1.43 28.12 -16.80
C VAL A 307 -1.60 26.65 -17.18
N TYR A 308 -2.38 25.93 -16.38
CA TYR A 308 -2.75 24.54 -16.65
C TYR A 308 -4.09 24.47 -17.36
N THR A 309 -4.22 23.60 -18.36
CA THR A 309 -5.44 23.39 -19.15
C THR A 309 -5.55 21.95 -19.61
N HIS A 310 -6.58 21.61 -20.39
CA HIS A 310 -6.68 20.29 -21.02
C HIS A 310 -5.55 20.08 -22.03
N TRP A 311 -4.96 18.87 -22.09
CA TRP A 311 -3.81 18.59 -22.97
C TRP A 311 -4.11 18.88 -24.44
N ALA A 312 -5.30 18.52 -24.93
CA ALA A 312 -5.73 18.82 -26.30
C ALA A 312 -5.81 20.33 -26.61
N ILE A 313 -6.08 21.17 -25.60
CA ILE A 313 -6.06 22.63 -25.79
C ILE A 313 -4.60 23.10 -25.92
N ALA A 314 -3.68 22.53 -25.14
CA ALA A 314 -2.26 22.86 -25.29
C ALA A 314 -1.72 22.46 -26.68
N GLU A 315 -2.16 21.32 -27.23
CA GLU A 315 -1.85 20.94 -28.62
C GLU A 315 -2.46 21.90 -29.64
N GLU A 316 -3.72 22.30 -29.50
CA GLU A 316 -4.34 23.30 -30.39
C GLU A 316 -3.57 24.64 -30.37
N ILE A 317 -3.08 25.05 -29.20
CA ILE A 317 -2.28 26.29 -29.06
C ILE A 317 -0.90 26.15 -29.70
N SER A 318 -0.27 24.97 -29.63
CA SER A 318 1.06 24.77 -30.24
C SER A 318 1.02 24.90 -31.76
N GLU A 319 -0.12 24.59 -32.38
CA GLU A 319 -0.36 24.78 -33.82
C GLU A 319 -0.47 26.26 -34.24
N ASP A 320 -0.88 27.20 -33.36
CA ASP A 320 -0.85 28.64 -33.65
C ASP A 320 0.56 29.21 -33.49
N THR A 321 1.33 29.14 -34.57
CA THR A 321 2.72 29.64 -34.64
C THR A 321 2.92 31.12 -34.26
N ASN A 322 1.89 31.97 -34.28
CA ASN A 322 2.04 33.37 -33.85
C ASN A 322 2.06 33.47 -32.32
N PHE A 323 1.26 32.65 -31.66
CA PHE A 323 1.12 32.65 -30.21
C PHE A 323 2.12 31.71 -29.54
N SER A 324 2.29 30.49 -30.06
CA SER A 324 3.17 29.47 -29.47
C SER A 324 4.63 29.89 -29.40
N ARG A 325 5.10 30.79 -30.28
CA ARG A 325 6.47 31.35 -30.21
C ARG A 325 6.74 32.22 -28.97
N LYS A 326 5.69 32.69 -28.29
CA LYS A 326 5.80 33.58 -27.13
C LYS A 326 5.85 32.84 -25.80
N ILE A 327 5.47 31.56 -25.78
CA ILE A 327 5.27 30.78 -24.56
C ILE A 327 5.92 29.40 -24.71
N LYS A 328 6.15 28.71 -23.58
CA LYS A 328 6.51 27.29 -23.61
C LYS A 328 5.25 26.47 -23.41
N ILE A 329 5.11 25.42 -24.21
CA ILE A 329 3.92 24.55 -24.21
C ILE A 329 4.39 23.12 -23.99
N GLY A 330 3.65 22.38 -23.18
CA GLY A 330 3.87 20.96 -23.03
C GLY A 330 2.69 20.23 -22.43
N ILE A 331 2.81 18.90 -22.38
CA ILE A 331 1.90 18.00 -21.69
C ILE A 331 2.66 17.43 -20.48
N ILE A 332 2.05 17.50 -19.31
CA ILE A 332 2.55 16.89 -18.08
C ILE A 332 1.71 15.67 -17.76
N LYS A 333 2.38 14.56 -17.43
CA LYS A 333 1.78 13.40 -16.77
C LYS A 333 2.26 13.33 -15.32
N GLU A 334 1.34 13.30 -14.37
CA GLU A 334 1.63 13.28 -12.93
C GLU A 334 1.13 11.98 -12.27
N TYR A 335 1.87 11.46 -11.30
CA TYR A 335 1.36 10.40 -10.44
C TYR A 335 0.19 10.92 -9.60
N PRO A 336 -0.89 10.15 -9.41
CA PRO A 336 -2.07 10.59 -8.69
C PRO A 336 -1.87 10.53 -7.17
N ILE A 337 -0.71 10.89 -6.65
CA ILE A 337 -0.36 10.90 -5.21
C ILE A 337 -0.56 12.31 -4.61
N TYR A 338 -0.42 12.46 -3.29
CA TYR A 338 -0.69 13.74 -2.61
C TYR A 338 0.08 14.93 -3.19
N LYS A 339 1.38 14.77 -3.47
CA LYS A 339 2.24 15.84 -4.04
C LYS A 339 2.31 15.83 -5.58
N ARG A 340 1.48 15.03 -6.26
CA ARG A 340 1.42 14.87 -7.72
C ARG A 340 2.77 15.04 -8.45
N LEU A 341 3.71 14.14 -8.16
CA LEU A 341 5.02 14.18 -8.79
C LEU A 341 4.91 14.00 -10.31
N VAL A 342 5.65 14.82 -11.06
CA VAL A 342 5.74 14.71 -12.52
C VAL A 342 6.43 13.39 -12.88
N ALA A 343 5.72 12.55 -13.64
CA ALA A 343 6.24 11.32 -14.19
C ALA A 343 6.87 11.57 -15.57
N GLU A 344 6.25 12.44 -16.38
CA GLU A 344 6.67 12.72 -17.75
C GLU A 344 6.32 14.17 -18.13
N TYR A 345 7.19 14.80 -18.92
CA TYR A 345 6.96 16.09 -19.57
C TYR A 345 7.23 15.94 -21.07
N ILE A 346 6.25 16.31 -21.89
CA ILE A 346 6.31 16.22 -23.35
C ILE A 346 6.22 17.65 -23.90
N PRO A 347 7.32 18.23 -24.43
CA PRO A 347 7.26 19.54 -25.09
C PRO A 347 6.46 19.46 -26.40
N LEU A 348 5.69 20.51 -26.69
CA LEU A 348 4.88 20.64 -27.91
C LEU A 348 5.41 21.71 -28.86
#